data_AF-V4Y2U6-F1
#
_entry.id   AF-V4Y2U6-F1
#
_cell.length_a   1.000
_cell.length_b   1.000
_cell.length_c   1.000
_cell.angle_alpha   90.00
_cell.angle_beta   90.00
_cell.angle_gamma   90.00
#
_symmetry.space_group_name_H-M   'P 1'
#
loop_
_entity.id
_entity.type
_entity.pdbx_description
1 polymer ?
#
loop_
_entity_poly.entity_id
_entity_poly.type
_entity_poly.pdbx_seq_one_letter_code
_entity_poly.pdbx_strand_id
1 'polypeptide(L)'
;MEYCADNEIPVLPRGGGTSLAGQTVNEAVVLDFKKEMNDVVGIDPDAETVTAEPGITLAHLNNALEPHGLKYAPDPAWGDKSVLGGCIGNNSTGAHSLKYEKADGYLEACEVVLADGTVTTFDWLAVEEIHERAAAAATTTRASRRRSTPSSATSFGITARKSRRATPT
;
A
#
# COMPACT_ATOMS: atom_id res chain seq x y z
N MET A 1 9.13 -14.03 1.06
CA MET A 1 10.23 -13.07 0.79
C MET A 1 11.57 -13.64 1.19
N GLU A 2 11.79 -14.00 2.46
CA GLU A 2 13.07 -14.55 2.97
C GLU A 2 13.65 -15.68 2.08
N TYR A 3 12.85 -16.71 1.75
CA TYR A 3 13.29 -17.78 0.84
C TYR A 3 13.77 -17.28 -0.52
N CYS A 4 13.06 -16.33 -1.13
CA CYS A 4 13.43 -15.79 -2.42
C CYS A 4 14.69 -14.92 -2.32
N ALA A 5 14.85 -14.18 -1.22
CA ALA A 5 16.04 -13.38 -0.93
C ALA A 5 17.28 -14.27 -0.77
N ASP A 6 17.18 -15.37 -0.01
CA ASP A 6 18.29 -16.30 0.22
C ASP A 6 18.71 -17.08 -1.03
N ASN A 7 17.82 -17.22 -2.01
CA ASN A 7 18.05 -17.98 -3.25
C ASN A 7 18.19 -17.09 -4.49
N GLU A 8 18.25 -15.76 -4.33
CA GLU A 8 18.35 -14.79 -5.43
C GLU A 8 17.23 -14.95 -6.49
N ILE A 9 16.02 -15.32 -6.03
CA ILE A 9 14.85 -15.54 -6.88
C ILE A 9 14.09 -14.21 -7.03
N PRO A 10 13.89 -13.70 -8.27
CA PRO A 10 13.08 -12.51 -8.50
C PRO A 10 11.64 -12.68 -8.01
N VAL A 11 11.09 -11.62 -7.42
CA VAL A 11 9.71 -11.58 -6.94
C VAL A 11 8.95 -10.46 -7.63
N LEU A 12 7.71 -10.73 -8.05
CA LEU A 12 6.81 -9.78 -8.67
C LEU A 12 5.51 -9.67 -7.86
N PRO A 13 5.36 -8.61 -7.04
CA PRO A 13 4.08 -8.25 -6.44
C PRO A 13 3.04 -7.97 -7.53
N ARG A 14 1.89 -8.65 -7.48
CA ARG A 14 0.83 -8.48 -8.49
C ARG A 14 -0.55 -8.39 -7.83
N GLY A 15 -1.27 -7.35 -8.24
CA GLY A 15 -2.68 -7.16 -7.94
C GLY A 15 -3.55 -7.34 -9.18
N GLY A 16 -4.34 -6.31 -9.51
CA GLY A 16 -5.25 -6.31 -10.66
C GLY A 16 -4.62 -6.46 -12.05
N GLY A 17 -3.30 -6.31 -12.19
CA GLY A 17 -2.62 -6.44 -13.48
C GLY A 17 -2.93 -5.32 -14.48
N THR A 18 -3.40 -4.16 -14.01
CA THR A 18 -3.91 -3.07 -14.85
C THR A 18 -2.87 -2.00 -15.21
N SER A 19 -1.61 -2.15 -14.76
CA SER A 19 -0.54 -1.21 -15.12
C SER A 19 -0.24 -1.24 -16.62
N LEU A 20 0.01 -0.05 -17.18
CA LEU A 20 0.39 0.15 -18.59
C LEU A 20 1.90 0.22 -18.81
N ALA A 21 2.70 0.28 -17.73
CA ALA A 21 4.15 0.49 -17.79
C ALA A 21 4.96 -0.82 -17.71
N GLY A 22 4.32 -1.98 -17.91
CA GLY A 22 4.98 -3.29 -17.83
C GLY A 22 5.26 -3.79 -16.40
N GLN A 23 4.86 -3.05 -15.36
CA GLN A 23 5.14 -3.37 -13.95
C GLN A 23 4.51 -4.67 -13.46
N THR A 24 3.59 -5.28 -14.22
CA THR A 24 2.84 -6.46 -13.78
C THR A 24 3.27 -7.73 -14.50
N VAL A 25 4.29 -7.68 -15.36
CA VAL A 25 4.78 -8.82 -16.13
C VAL A 25 6.29 -8.95 -15.96
N ASN A 26 6.76 -10.14 -15.56
CA ASN A 26 8.18 -10.47 -15.47
C ASN A 26 8.37 -11.99 -15.32
N GLU A 27 9.60 -12.48 -15.51
CA GLU A 27 10.02 -13.81 -15.11
C GLU A 27 10.42 -13.80 -13.62
N ALA A 28 9.45 -14.13 -12.77
CA ALA A 28 9.59 -14.02 -11.32
C ALA A 28 8.57 -14.91 -10.61
N VAL A 29 8.79 -15.16 -9.31
CA VAL A 29 7.73 -15.65 -8.43
C VAL A 29 6.68 -14.55 -8.29
N VAL A 30 5.48 -14.79 -8.81
CA VAL A 30 4.37 -13.84 -8.77
C VAL A 30 3.62 -13.98 -7.44
N LEU A 31 3.61 -12.91 -6.65
CA LEU A 31 2.79 -12.82 -5.45
C LEU A 31 1.44 -12.20 -5.82
N ASP A 32 0.40 -13.02 -5.93
CA ASP A 32 -0.95 -12.57 -6.23
C ASP A 32 -1.72 -12.20 -4.95
N PHE A 33 -1.88 -10.90 -4.71
CA PHE A 33 -2.62 -10.39 -3.56
C PHE A 33 -4.13 -10.44 -3.75
N LYS A 34 -4.61 -10.43 -4.99
CA LYS A 34 -6.04 -10.22 -5.29
C LYS A 34 -6.91 -11.38 -4.80
N LYS A 35 -6.34 -12.58 -4.62
CA LYS A 35 -7.08 -13.80 -4.31
C LYS A 35 -7.33 -13.98 -2.81
N GLU A 36 -6.30 -13.80 -1.99
CA GLU A 36 -6.32 -14.19 -0.57
C GLU A 36 -6.08 -13.01 0.39
N MET A 37 -5.81 -11.80 -0.12
CA MET A 37 -5.52 -10.62 0.69
C MET A 37 -6.39 -9.44 0.20
N ASN A 38 -7.70 -9.60 0.24
CA ASN A 38 -8.66 -8.68 -0.35
C ASN A 38 -9.77 -8.20 0.61
N ASP A 39 -9.55 -8.35 1.92
CA ASP A 39 -10.50 -7.98 2.95
C ASP A 39 -10.33 -6.55 3.46
N VAL A 40 -11.42 -6.03 4.03
CA VAL A 40 -11.38 -4.83 4.89
C VAL A 40 -11.09 -5.31 6.31
N VAL A 41 -10.01 -4.79 6.90
CA VAL A 41 -9.58 -5.13 8.26
C VAL A 41 -10.35 -4.32 9.30
N GLY A 42 -10.64 -3.05 9.02
CA GLY A 42 -11.41 -2.19 9.92
C GLY A 42 -11.76 -0.85 9.30
N ILE A 43 -12.89 -0.28 9.70
CA ILE A 43 -13.33 1.06 9.30
C ILE A 43 -13.58 1.86 10.57
N ASP A 44 -13.01 3.05 10.65
CA ASP A 44 -13.29 4.05 11.69
C ASP A 44 -13.96 5.26 11.04
N PRO A 45 -15.30 5.35 11.10
CA PRO A 45 -16.06 6.45 10.52
C PRO A 45 -15.76 7.80 11.19
N ASP A 46 -15.47 7.81 12.49
CA ASP A 46 -15.22 9.04 13.25
C ASP A 46 -13.85 9.63 12.90
N ALA A 47 -12.85 8.78 12.71
CA ALA A 47 -11.53 9.19 12.22
C ALA A 47 -11.49 9.41 10.71
N GLU A 48 -12.55 9.03 9.98
CA GLU A 48 -12.61 8.94 8.51
C GLU A 48 -11.48 8.08 7.93
N THR A 49 -11.18 6.94 8.56
CA THR A 49 -10.11 6.02 8.12
C THR A 49 -10.59 4.61 7.86
N VAL A 50 -9.87 3.90 6.98
CA VAL A 50 -10.07 2.48 6.70
C VAL A 50 -8.73 1.76 6.64
N THR A 51 -8.67 0.59 7.28
CA THR A 51 -7.58 -0.37 7.14
C THR A 51 -8.04 -1.50 6.22
N ALA A 52 -7.32 -1.75 5.13
CA ALA A 52 -7.66 -2.82 4.18
C ALA A 52 -6.43 -3.54 3.62
N GLU A 53 -6.64 -4.76 3.13
CA GLU A 53 -5.59 -5.57 2.53
C GLU A 53 -5.25 -5.12 1.10
N PRO A 54 -4.01 -5.33 0.61
CA PRO A 54 -3.52 -4.75 -0.65
C PRO A 54 -4.25 -5.25 -1.92
N GLY A 55 -4.88 -6.43 -1.86
CA GLY A 55 -5.57 -7.06 -2.97
C GLY A 55 -7.04 -6.66 -3.14
N ILE A 56 -7.59 -5.85 -2.23
CA ILE A 56 -8.98 -5.39 -2.34
C ILE A 56 -9.13 -4.50 -3.58
N THR A 57 -10.18 -4.73 -4.39
CA THR A 57 -10.47 -3.84 -5.51
C THR A 57 -11.00 -2.50 -5.01
N LEU A 58 -10.73 -1.41 -5.73
CA LEU A 58 -11.21 -0.09 -5.32
C LEU A 58 -12.74 0.00 -5.29
N ALA A 59 -13.42 -0.76 -6.18
CA ALA A 59 -14.86 -0.92 -6.13
C ALA A 59 -15.33 -1.62 -4.84
N HIS A 60 -14.71 -2.73 -4.43
CA HIS A 60 -15.10 -3.44 -3.21
C HIS A 60 -14.84 -2.59 -1.96
N LEU A 61 -13.69 -1.92 -1.91
CA LEU A 61 -13.37 -0.97 -0.84
C LEU A 61 -14.44 0.12 -0.73
N ASN A 62 -14.78 0.78 -1.84
CA ASN A 62 -15.78 1.84 -1.82
C ASN A 62 -17.19 1.36 -1.47
N ASN A 63 -17.58 0.14 -1.86
CA ASN A 63 -18.84 -0.47 -1.43
C ASN A 63 -18.88 -0.68 0.10
N ALA A 64 -17.76 -1.06 0.71
CA ALA A 64 -17.68 -1.21 2.17
C ALA A 64 -17.73 0.15 2.90
N LEU A 65 -17.26 1.23 2.26
CA LEU A 65 -17.24 2.58 2.82
C LEU A 65 -18.58 3.33 2.65
N GLU A 66 -19.38 2.97 1.65
CA GLU A 66 -20.64 3.64 1.31
C GLU A 66 -21.62 3.77 2.50
N PRO A 67 -21.86 2.74 3.33
CA PRO A 67 -22.75 2.85 4.49
C PRO A 67 -22.32 3.90 5.53
N HIS A 68 -21.04 4.26 5.53
CA HIS A 68 -20.45 5.24 6.44
C HIS A 68 -20.35 6.64 5.82
N GLY A 69 -20.83 6.84 4.58
CA GLY A 69 -20.69 8.11 3.86
C GLY A 69 -19.23 8.43 3.50
N LEU A 70 -18.37 7.40 3.42
CA LEU A 70 -16.96 7.51 3.10
C LEU A 70 -16.67 7.00 1.68
N LYS A 71 -15.55 7.46 1.12
CA LYS A 71 -15.05 7.01 -0.19
C LYS A 71 -13.53 7.16 -0.26
N TYR A 72 -12.87 6.13 -0.74
CA TYR A 72 -11.49 6.22 -1.25
C TYR A 72 -11.53 6.82 -2.65
N ALA A 73 -11.05 8.06 -2.77
CA ALA A 73 -11.35 8.91 -3.91
C ALA A 73 -10.58 8.59 -5.21
N PRO A 74 -9.32 8.10 -5.19
CA PRO A 74 -8.61 7.74 -6.41
C PRO A 74 -9.44 6.78 -7.27
N ASP A 75 -9.78 7.23 -8.48
CA ASP A 75 -10.72 6.58 -9.38
C ASP A 75 -10.09 6.26 -10.75
N PRO A 76 -9.12 5.32 -10.81
CA PRO A 76 -8.56 4.89 -12.08
C PRO A 76 -9.63 4.28 -12.98
N ALA A 77 -9.42 4.34 -14.30
CA ALA A 77 -10.39 3.90 -15.31
C ALA A 77 -10.91 2.45 -15.13
N TRP A 78 -10.14 1.59 -14.46
CA TRP A 78 -10.48 0.19 -14.18
C TRP A 78 -10.66 -0.06 -12.68
N GLY A 79 -11.55 0.68 -12.01
CA GLY A 79 -11.77 0.59 -10.55
C GLY A 79 -12.30 -0.76 -10.05
N ASP A 80 -12.90 -1.56 -10.93
CA ASP A 80 -13.40 -2.92 -10.68
C ASP A 80 -12.29 -4.00 -10.71
N LYS A 81 -11.13 -3.69 -11.30
CA LYS A 81 -9.98 -4.59 -11.42
C LYS A 81 -8.77 -4.12 -10.64
N SER A 82 -8.54 -2.81 -10.59
CA SER A 82 -7.41 -2.20 -9.90
C SER A 82 -7.58 -2.39 -8.40
N VAL A 83 -6.49 -2.78 -7.74
CA VAL A 83 -6.48 -3.07 -6.30
C VAL A 83 -5.74 -1.99 -5.53
N LEU A 84 -6.03 -1.87 -4.23
CA LEU A 84 -5.48 -0.85 -3.36
C LEU A 84 -3.94 -0.79 -3.37
N GLY A 85 -3.27 -1.93 -3.22
CA GLY A 85 -1.81 -2.01 -3.23
C GLY A 85 -1.19 -1.60 -4.55
N GLY A 86 -1.82 -1.94 -5.68
CA GLY A 86 -1.40 -1.48 -7.01
C GLY A 86 -1.63 0.02 -7.21
N CYS A 87 -2.73 0.54 -6.66
CA CYS A 87 -3.05 1.97 -6.69
C CYS A 87 -1.95 2.78 -5.97
N ILE A 88 -1.54 2.33 -4.78
CA ILE A 88 -0.47 2.95 -3.98
C ILE A 88 0.89 2.81 -4.65
N GLY A 89 1.27 1.60 -5.09
CA GLY A 89 2.58 1.36 -5.71
C GLY A 89 2.81 2.16 -6.99
N ASN A 90 1.75 2.56 -7.68
CA ASN A 90 1.80 3.39 -8.88
C ASN A 90 1.46 4.87 -8.62
N ASN A 91 1.24 5.27 -7.36
CA ASN A 91 0.72 6.59 -6.96
C ASN A 91 -0.43 7.05 -7.88
N SER A 92 -1.43 6.18 -8.04
CA SER A 92 -2.41 6.30 -9.11
C SER A 92 -3.29 7.53 -8.93
N THR A 93 -3.76 8.04 -10.07
CA THR A 93 -4.67 9.17 -10.17
C THR A 93 -5.98 8.73 -10.83
N GLY A 94 -6.93 9.66 -10.96
CA GLY A 94 -8.17 9.42 -11.69
C GLY A 94 -8.80 10.72 -12.17
N ALA A 95 -9.97 10.63 -12.80
CA ALA A 95 -10.62 11.78 -13.45
C ALA A 95 -10.88 12.95 -12.49
N HIS A 96 -11.01 12.66 -11.20
CA HIS A 96 -11.31 13.65 -10.17
C HIS A 96 -10.11 14.02 -9.30
N SER A 97 -8.87 13.65 -9.68
CA SER A 97 -7.68 13.89 -8.86
C SER A 97 -7.36 15.38 -8.63
N LEU A 98 -7.87 16.27 -9.47
CA LEU A 98 -7.76 17.72 -9.24
C LEU A 98 -8.58 18.19 -8.02
N LYS A 99 -9.66 17.49 -7.70
CA LYS A 99 -10.52 17.78 -6.54
C LYS A 99 -10.14 16.92 -5.34
N TYR A 100 -9.74 15.67 -5.59
CA TYR A 100 -9.57 14.64 -4.56
C TYR A 100 -8.19 14.00 -4.56
N GLU A 101 -7.15 14.73 -4.99
CA GLU A 101 -5.76 14.29 -4.92
C GLU A 101 -5.46 12.93 -5.60
N LYS A 102 -4.28 12.36 -5.33
CA LYS A 102 -3.84 11.07 -5.85
C LYS A 102 -3.74 10.08 -4.69
N ALA A 103 -3.33 8.85 -4.94
CA ALA A 103 -3.23 7.82 -3.91
C ALA A 103 -2.35 8.24 -2.70
N ASP A 104 -1.27 8.99 -2.93
CA ASP A 104 -0.39 9.50 -1.87
C ASP A 104 -1.11 10.40 -0.84
N GLY A 105 -2.08 11.21 -1.26
CA GLY A 105 -2.86 12.08 -0.36
C GLY A 105 -3.82 11.33 0.58
N TYR A 106 -4.02 10.03 0.34
CA TYR A 106 -4.96 9.20 1.12
C TYR A 106 -4.23 8.24 2.06
N LEU A 107 -2.91 8.09 1.94
CA LEU A 107 -2.16 7.09 2.69
C LEU A 107 -1.75 7.61 4.07
N GLU A 108 -2.12 6.91 5.13
CA GLU A 108 -1.71 7.25 6.51
C GLU A 108 -0.54 6.37 6.95
N ALA A 109 -0.65 5.06 6.73
CA ALA A 109 0.40 4.10 7.03
C ALA A 109 0.26 2.84 6.17
N CYS A 110 1.38 2.13 6.01
CA CYS A 110 1.46 0.82 5.36
C CYS A 110 2.39 -0.10 6.14
N GLU A 111 1.91 -1.30 6.45
CA GLU A 111 2.79 -2.41 6.78
C GLU A 111 3.33 -3.03 5.48
N VAL A 112 4.64 -3.23 5.41
CA VAL A 112 5.33 -3.73 4.23
C VAL A 112 6.35 -4.81 4.56
N VAL A 113 6.61 -5.67 3.58
CA VAL A 113 7.70 -6.65 3.63
C VAL A 113 8.79 -6.19 2.67
N LEU A 114 9.99 -5.94 3.19
CA LEU A 114 11.15 -5.53 2.42
C LEU A 114 11.75 -6.72 1.65
N ALA A 115 12.68 -6.41 0.73
CA ALA A 115 13.30 -7.40 -0.15
C ALA A 115 14.02 -8.54 0.61
N ASP A 116 14.56 -8.26 1.79
CA ASP A 116 15.22 -9.23 2.67
C ASP A 116 14.24 -10.02 3.55
N GLY A 117 12.94 -9.73 3.47
CA GLY A 117 11.90 -10.33 4.30
C GLY A 117 11.59 -9.57 5.59
N THR A 118 12.28 -8.46 5.89
CA THR A 118 11.98 -7.63 7.06
C THR A 118 10.57 -7.06 6.95
N VAL A 119 9.77 -7.24 8.00
CA VAL A 119 8.45 -6.60 8.13
C VAL A 119 8.65 -5.27 8.86
N THR A 120 8.11 -4.19 8.30
CA THR A 120 8.16 -2.86 8.91
C THR A 120 6.92 -2.07 8.55
N THR A 121 6.62 -1.04 9.34
CA THR A 121 5.57 -0.07 9.04
C THR A 121 6.18 1.24 8.58
N PHE A 122 5.60 1.84 7.55
CA PHE A 122 5.87 3.20 7.12
C PHE A 122 4.63 4.06 7.38
N ASP A 123 4.85 5.27 7.89
CA ASP A 123 3.84 6.29 8.17
C ASP A 123 4.31 7.65 7.62
N TRP A 124 3.50 8.68 7.85
CA TRP A 124 3.83 10.04 7.44
C TRP A 124 5.05 10.60 8.18
N LEU A 125 6.00 11.11 7.39
CA LEU A 125 7.19 11.80 7.86
C LEU A 125 7.39 13.10 7.09
N ALA A 126 7.74 14.17 7.81
CA ALA A 126 8.18 15.40 7.18
C ALA A 126 9.49 15.16 6.42
N VAL A 127 9.68 15.83 5.27
CA VAL A 127 10.86 15.64 4.42
C VAL A 127 12.16 15.92 5.16
N GLU A 128 12.15 16.89 6.07
CA GLU A 128 13.28 17.23 6.93
C GLU A 128 13.66 16.06 7.85
N GLU A 129 12.67 15.40 8.46
CA GLU A 129 12.89 14.23 9.33
C GLU A 129 13.40 13.02 8.54
N ILE A 130 13.00 12.87 7.27
CA ILE A 130 13.50 11.80 6.39
C ILE A 130 15.01 11.91 6.23
N HIS A 131 15.54 13.11 5.99
CA HIS A 131 16.99 13.31 5.83
C HIS A 131 17.76 12.99 7.11
N GLU A 132 17.24 13.39 8.26
CA GLU A 132 17.85 13.11 9.57
C GLU A 132 17.88 11.61 9.86
N ARG A 133 16.76 10.90 9.66
CA ARG A 133 16.70 9.44 9.82
C ARG A 133 17.62 8.71 8.85
N ALA A 134 17.68 9.14 7.60
CA ALA A 134 18.55 8.53 6.59
C ALA A 134 20.04 8.68 6.96
N ALA A 135 20.45 9.84 7.45
CA ALA A 135 21.82 10.08 7.92
C ALA A 135 22.17 9.19 9.13
N ALA A 136 21.22 9.04 10.07
CA ALA A 136 21.39 8.15 11.23
C ALA A 136 21.46 6.67 10.83
N ALA A 137 20.64 6.22 9.87
CA ALA A 137 20.64 4.85 9.36
C ALA A 137 21.92 4.52 8.59
N ALA A 138 22.44 5.42 7.75
CA ALA A 138 23.69 5.24 7.02
C ALA A 138 24.90 5.03 7.97
N THR A 139 24.84 5.64 9.15
CA THR A 139 25.85 5.46 10.20
C THR A 139 25.72 4.09 10.88
N THR A 140 24.49 3.56 10.98
CA THR A 140 24.15 2.28 11.65
C THR A 140 24.44 1.06 10.76
N THR A 141 24.19 1.13 9.46
CA THR A 141 24.37 0.01 8.51
C THR A 141 25.81 -0.51 8.43
N ARG A 142 26.81 0.31 8.80
CA ARG A 142 28.21 -0.13 8.88
C ARG A 142 28.48 -1.08 10.07
N ALA A 143 27.61 -1.14 11.06
CA ALA A 143 27.82 -1.90 12.30
C ALA A 143 27.03 -3.23 12.39
N SER A 144 25.91 -3.40 11.67
CA SER A 144 24.92 -4.45 11.98
C SER A 144 24.70 -5.52 10.90
N ARG A 145 25.70 -5.85 10.08
CA ARG A 145 25.61 -6.91 9.04
C ARG A 145 25.52 -8.35 9.60
N ARG A 146 24.86 -8.57 10.75
CA ARG A 146 24.54 -9.88 11.33
C ARG A 146 23.02 -9.97 11.60
N ARG A 147 22.42 -10.95 10.92
CA ARG A 147 21.00 -11.27 10.84
C ARG A 147 20.35 -11.50 12.20
N SER A 148 19.11 -11.05 12.34
CA SER A 148 18.14 -11.60 13.30
C SER A 148 16.76 -11.59 12.66
N THR A 149 16.17 -12.77 12.52
CA THR A 149 14.79 -12.98 12.06
C THR A 149 13.81 -12.74 13.21
N PRO A 150 12.74 -11.96 13.04
CA PRO A 150 11.57 -12.04 13.91
C PRO A 150 10.46 -12.86 13.24
N SER A 151 9.80 -13.68 14.04
CA SER A 151 8.57 -14.40 13.72
C SER A 151 7.40 -13.69 14.40
N SER A 152 6.32 -13.41 13.65
CA SER A 152 4.94 -13.49 14.11
C SER A 152 3.96 -13.23 12.97
N ALA A 153 2.78 -13.85 13.06
CA ALA A 153 1.68 -13.72 12.12
C ALA A 153 1.33 -12.25 11.83
N THR A 154 1.15 -11.95 10.54
CA THR A 154 1.03 -10.60 9.98
C THR A 154 -0.39 -10.38 9.48
N SER A 155 -1.09 -9.40 10.04
CA SER A 155 -2.34 -8.86 9.49
C SER A 155 -2.00 -7.69 8.58
N PHE A 156 -2.22 -7.84 7.28
CA PHE A 156 -1.83 -6.82 6.31
C PHE A 156 -2.83 -5.66 6.28
N GLY A 157 -2.40 -4.49 6.73
CA GLY A 157 -3.27 -3.31 6.81
C GLY A 157 -2.68 -2.09 6.12
N ILE A 158 -3.44 -1.51 5.20
CA ILE A 158 -3.20 -0.19 4.63
C ILE A 158 -4.23 0.75 5.25
N THR A 159 -3.78 1.73 6.04
CA THR A 159 -4.67 2.75 6.60
C THR A 159 -4.78 3.93 5.63
N ALA A 160 -6.00 4.26 5.18
CA ALA A 160 -6.25 5.40 4.32
C ALA A 160 -7.27 6.38 4.92
N ARG A 161 -7.07 7.69 4.77
CA ARG A 161 -7.98 8.78 5.21
C ARG A 161 -8.68 9.44 4.02
N LYS A 162 -9.89 9.95 4.24
CA LYS A 162 -10.55 10.92 3.34
C LYS A 162 -9.80 12.27 3.33
N SER A 163 -9.42 12.77 2.14
CA SER A 163 -8.86 14.12 2.02
C SER A 163 -9.89 15.18 2.46
N ARG A 164 -9.41 16.18 3.21
CA ARG A 164 -10.19 17.33 3.66
C ARG A 164 -10.57 18.21 2.47
N ARG A 165 -11.61 17.84 1.71
CA ARG A 165 -12.53 18.71 0.93
C ARG A 165 -13.34 17.88 -0.06
N ALA A 166 -14.45 17.31 0.39
CA ALA A 166 -15.55 16.94 -0.48
C ALA A 166 -16.77 17.78 -0.10
N THR A 167 -16.93 18.93 -0.77
CA THR A 167 -18.22 19.64 -0.81
C THR A 167 -19.28 18.72 -1.42
N PRO A 168 -20.50 18.64 -0.86
CA PRO A 168 -21.59 17.88 -1.47
C PRO A 168 -21.94 18.51 -2.83
N THR A 169 -22.25 17.66 -3.81
CA THR A 169 -23.04 18.06 -4.98
C THR A 169 -24.48 18.37 -4.58
#